data_AF-A0A3E5ENN7-F1
#
_entry.id   AF-A0A3E5ENN7-F1
#
_cell.length_a   1.000
_cell.length_b   1.000
_cell.length_c   1.000
_cell.angle_alpha   90.00
_cell.angle_beta   90.00
_cell.angle_gamma   90.00
#
_symmetry.space_group_name_H-M   'P 1'
#
loop_
_entity.id
_entity.type
_entity.pdbx_description
1 polymer ?
#
loop_
_entity_poly.entity_id
_entity_poly.type
_entity_poly.pdbx_seq_one_letter_code
_entity_poly.pdbx_strand_id
1 'polypeptide(L)' 'MSKKEKDIAFFVAFCIEEYRAAKGLTGEEVMELFAKYGVTDYLSKCFEPLHTQGRQWLIADIDEFIDIRKKEEV' A
#
# COMPACT_ATOMS: atom_id res chain seq x y z
N MET A 1 13.69 -2.02 -17.17
CA MET A 1 13.43 -1.46 -15.82
C MET A 1 14.73 -0.94 -15.23
N SER A 2 14.78 0.36 -14.98
CA SER A 2 15.76 1.05 -14.18
C SER A 2 15.81 0.52 -12.74
N LYS A 3 16.86 0.86 -11.99
CA LYS A 3 17.00 0.51 -10.57
C LYS A 3 15.81 1.05 -9.75
N LYS A 4 15.45 2.31 -9.95
CA LYS A 4 14.35 2.98 -9.22
C LYS A 4 13.01 2.27 -9.42
N GLU A 5 12.69 1.83 -10.65
CA GLU A 5 11.46 1.08 -10.92
C GLU A 5 11.42 -0.26 -10.17
N LYS A 6 12.56 -0.95 -10.03
CA LYS A 6 12.63 -2.19 -9.24
C LYS A 6 12.46 -1.92 -7.75
N ASP A 7 13.10 -0.88 -7.23
CA ASP A 7 12.99 -0.49 -5.82
C ASP A 7 11.54 -0.14 -5.46
N ILE A 8 10.84 0.58 -6.33
CA ILE A 8 9.40 0.87 -6.18
C ILE A 8 8.58 -0.43 -6.19
N ALA A 9 8.82 -1.34 -7.13
CA ALA A 9 8.09 -2.59 -7.21
C ALA A 9 8.29 -3.46 -5.96
N PHE A 10 9.52 -3.54 -5.44
CA PHE A 10 9.82 -4.25 -4.20
C PHE A 10 9.15 -3.61 -2.98
N PHE A 11 9.11 -2.28 -2.92
CA PHE A 11 8.42 -1.55 -1.86
C PHE A 11 6.90 -1.79 -1.88
N VAL A 12 6.27 -1.75 -3.05
CA VAL A 12 4.83 -2.02 -3.18
C VAL A 12 4.53 -3.48 -2.79
N ALA A 13 5.34 -4.43 -3.25
CA ALA A 13 5.21 -5.83 -2.86
C ALA A 13 5.37 -6.02 -1.34
N PHE A 14 6.34 -5.35 -0.73
CA PHE A 14 6.51 -5.33 0.72
C PHE A 14 5.26 -4.82 1.44
N CYS A 15 4.69 -3.69 0.99
CA CYS A 15 3.48 -3.14 1.62
C CYS A 15 2.28 -4.09 1.53
N ILE A 16 2.10 -4.77 0.38
CA ILE A 16 1.02 -5.77 0.19
C ILE A 16 1.18 -6.91 1.20
N GLU A 17 2.39 -7.48 1.31
CA GLU A 17 2.68 -8.60 2.20
C GLU A 17 2.53 -8.22 3.69
N GLU A 18 3.04 -7.06 4.08
CA GLU A 18 2.98 -6.60 5.47
C GLU A 18 1.56 -6.22 5.87
N TYR A 19 0.78 -5.62 4.97
CA TYR A 19 -0.62 -5.31 5.20
C TYR A 19 -1.47 -6.58 5.28
N ARG A 20 -1.23 -7.55 4.39
CA ARG A 20 -1.84 -8.89 4.46
C ARG A 20 -1.63 -9.51 5.84
N ALA A 21 -0.37 -9.59 6.27
CA ALA A 21 -0.01 -10.18 7.55
C ALA A 21 -0.61 -9.42 8.75
N ALA A 22 -0.64 -8.09 8.68
CA ALA A 22 -1.19 -7.26 9.77
C ALA A 22 -2.71 -7.34 9.90
N LYS A 23 -3.42 -7.53 8.78
CA LYS A 23 -4.89 -7.59 8.74
C LYS A 23 -5.46 -9.01 8.77
N GLY A 24 -4.60 -10.02 8.67
CA GLY A 24 -5.03 -11.43 8.59
C GLY A 24 -5.82 -11.73 7.32
N LEU A 25 -5.55 -11.00 6.23
CA LEU A 25 -6.19 -11.16 4.94
C LEU A 25 -5.44 -12.18 4.07
N THR A 26 -6.05 -12.61 2.98
CA THR A 26 -5.38 -13.32 1.89
C THR A 26 -4.71 -12.33 0.94
N GLY A 27 -3.79 -12.83 0.10
CA GLY A 27 -3.16 -11.98 -0.92
C GLY A 27 -4.17 -11.44 -1.93
N GLU A 28 -5.18 -12.24 -2.29
CA GLU A 28 -6.26 -11.84 -3.19
C GLU A 28 -7.10 -10.70 -2.60
N GLU A 29 -7.56 -10.82 -1.35
CA GLU A 29 -8.33 -9.76 -0.68
C GLU A 29 -7.57 -8.44 -0.59
N VAL A 30 -6.26 -8.48 -0.30
CA VAL A 30 -5.44 -7.27 -0.27
C VAL A 30 -5.30 -6.65 -1.66
N MET A 31 -5.07 -7.47 -2.69
CA MET A 31 -4.94 -6.99 -4.07
C MET A 31 -6.25 -6.36 -4.56
N GLU A 32 -7.40 -6.97 -4.28
CA GLU A 32 -8.71 -6.40 -4.60
C GLU A 32 -8.95 -5.08 -3.86
N LEU A 33 -8.65 -5.03 -2.56
CA LEU A 33 -8.81 -3.82 -1.75
C LEU A 33 -7.90 -2.69 -2.26
N PHE A 34 -6.64 -3.01 -2.54
CA PHE A 34 -5.66 -2.04 -3.02
C PHE A 34 -6.00 -1.54 -4.43
N ALA A 35 -6.50 -2.43 -5.30
CA ALA A 35 -6.98 -2.05 -6.62
C ALA A 35 -8.22 -1.16 -6.54
N LYS A 36 -9.20 -1.53 -5.70
CA LYS A 36 -10.43 -0.76 -5.49
C LYS A 36 -10.14 0.67 -5.04
N TYR A 37 -9.23 0.84 -4.09
CA TYR A 37 -8.93 2.13 -3.49
C TYR A 37 -7.68 2.81 -4.08
N GLY A 38 -7.06 2.28 -5.12
CA GLY A 38 -5.89 2.88 -5.77
C GLY A 38 -4.64 2.97 -4.89
N VAL A 39 -4.48 2.05 -3.94
CA VAL A 39 -3.38 2.04 -2.96
C VAL A 39 -2.04 1.77 -3.64
N THR A 40 -1.99 0.86 -4.62
CA THR A 40 -0.74 0.57 -5.35
C THR A 40 -0.20 1.78 -6.10
N ASP A 41 -1.10 2.58 -6.70
CA ASP A 41 -0.75 3.82 -7.39
C ASP A 41 -0.21 4.86 -6.39
N TYR A 42 -0.87 5.00 -5.24
CA TYR A 42 -0.38 5.86 -4.16
C TYR A 42 1.00 5.46 -3.65
N LEU A 43 1.20 4.19 -3.29
CA LEU A 43 2.48 3.70 -2.78
C LEU A 43 3.62 3.90 -3.80
N SER A 44 3.33 3.72 -5.10
CA SER A 44 4.32 3.90 -6.16
C SER A 44 4.64 5.38 -6.43
N LYS A 45 3.63 6.26 -6.46
CA LYS A 45 3.81 7.71 -6.67
C LYS A 45 4.44 8.41 -5.47
N CYS A 46 4.12 7.96 -4.26
CA CYS A 46 4.62 8.51 -3.00
C CYS A 46 5.81 7.72 -2.44
N PHE A 47 6.54 6.97 -3.29
CA PHE A 47 7.65 6.12 -2.86
C PHE A 47 8.71 6.86 -2.02
N GLU A 48 9.16 8.05 -2.45
CA GLU A 48 10.28 8.75 -1.80
C GLU A 48 10.07 9.04 -0.30
N PRO A 49 8.94 9.61 0.14
CA PRO A 49 8.67 9.76 1.57
C PRO A 49 8.33 8.43 2.28
N LEU A 50 7.64 7.50 1.61
CA LEU A 50 7.09 6.30 2.26
C LEU A 50 8.12 5.20 2.50
N HIS A 51 9.06 4.95 1.59
CA HIS A 51 10.00 3.82 1.70
C HIS A 51 11.01 3.94 2.86
N THR A 52 11.05 5.09 3.55
CA THR A 52 11.88 5.35 4.73
C THR A 52 11.14 5.11 6.05
N GLN A 53 9.82 4.89 5.99
CA GLN A 53 8.97 4.77 7.16
C GLN A 53 8.96 3.34 7.73
N GLY A 54 8.64 3.24 9.03
CA GLY A 54 8.50 1.95 9.70
C GLY A 54 7.23 1.21 9.29
N ARG A 55 7.27 -0.13 9.36
CA ARG A 55 6.15 -1.02 9.02
C ARG A 55 4.81 -0.61 9.66
N GLN A 56 4.79 -0.38 10.98
CA GLN A 56 3.55 -0.05 11.70
C GLN A 56 2.94 1.26 11.22
N TRP A 57 3.80 2.25 10.91
CA TRP A 57 3.36 3.52 10.39
C TRP A 57 2.76 3.37 8.98
N LEU A 58 3.42 2.58 8.11
CA LEU A 58 2.92 2.31 6.76
C LEU A 58 1.54 1.63 6.77
N ILE A 59 1.32 0.68 7.68
CA ILE A 59 0.02 0.01 7.80
C ILE A 59 -1.07 1.03 8.20
N ALA A 60 -0.78 1.90 9.16
CA ALA A 60 -1.72 2.93 9.60
C ALA A 60 -2.02 3.96 8.50
N ASP A 61 -1.00 4.38 7.76
CA ASP A 61 -1.14 5.30 6.62
C ASP A 61 -2.02 4.70 5.50
N ILE A 62 -1.83 3.40 5.19
CA ILE A 62 -2.67 2.69 4.23
C ILE A 62 -4.13 2.59 4.73
N ASP A 63 -4.35 2.30 6.01
CA ASP A 63 -5.69 2.28 6.60
C ASP A 63 -6.40 3.64 6.46
N GLU A 64 -5.69 4.73 6.82
CA GLU A 64 -6.21 6.09 6.72
C GLU A 64 -6.54 6.46 5.27
N PHE A 65 -5.64 6.15 4.34
CA PHE A 65 -5.84 6.38 2.91
C PHE A 65 -7.08 5.67 2.35
N ILE A 66 -7.33 4.42 2.79
CA ILE A 66 -8.51 3.65 2.40
C ILE A 66 -9.78 4.23 3.04
N ASP A 67 -9.73 4.60 4.33
CA ASP A 67 -10.88 5.17 5.05
C ASP A 67 -11.33 6.51 4.45
N ILE A 68 -10.39 7.38 4.07
CA ILE A 68 -10.70 8.64 3.37
C ILE A 68 -11.47 8.36 2.08
N ARG A 69 -11.02 7.41 1.25
CA ARG A 69 -11.72 7.08 0.00
C ARG A 69 -13.07 6.43 0.20
N LYS A 70 -13.21 5.58 1.22
CA LYS A 70 -14.51 5.00 1.59
C LYS A 70 -15.54 6.08 1.92
N LYS A 71 -15.11 7.16 2.57
CA LYS A 71 -15.98 8.30 2.92
C LYS A 71 -16.35 9.16 1.71
N GLU A 72 -15.52 9.21 0.68
CA GLU A 72 -15.84 9.90 -0.58
C GLU A 72 -16.87 9.15 -1.44
N GLU A 73 -17.08 7.85 -1.21
CA GLU A 73 -18.12 7.05 -1.87
C GLU A 73 -19.54 7.27 -1.27
N VAL A 74 -19.66 8.02 -0.16
CA VAL A 74 -20.91 8.25 0.61
C VAL A 74 -21.45 9.65 0.37
#